data_AF-A0A2C5ZF18-F1
#
_entry.id   AF-A0A2C5ZF18-F1
#
_cell.length_a   1.000
_cell.length_b   1.000
_cell.length_c   1.000
_cell.angle_alpha   90.00
_cell.angle_beta   90.00
_cell.angle_gamma   90.00
#
_symmetry.space_group_name_H-M   'P 1'
#
loop_
_entity.id
_entity.type
_entity.pdbx_description
1 polymer ?
#
loop_
_entity_poly.entity_id
_entity_poly.type
_entity_poly.pdbx_seq_one_letter_code
_entity_poly.pdbx_strand_id
1 'polypeptide(L)'
;MAAPKPDISHRLAHLRSLMEERNVDVYIVPSEDSHSSEYIADCDARREFISGFTGSAGWAIVTRNAAALATDGRYFNQACHELDDNWKLLKQGLQDVPTWQEWAAEQSSGGKVVAVDPELITGLVAKKLSDQIRKAGGAELLPLAENLIDIIWAHDRPPRPCRTVTVLPDEFTGKSVRSKVTELRHELAKKNCPGFFISMLDEVAWLFNLRGSDITYNPVFFSYAIVTPQTVVLYVDESRLSVSAKSYLSDNDVQTKPYETFLPDAQRIASEMLEKSLSSEGLAPETFLMSNKGSWALRRALGGDGTVDETRSPIGDAKAIKNEVEIRGMRECHVRDGAALIEFFAWLEDQLVAKKATLDEVQAATKLEDLRSKHRHFVGLSFSTISSSGPK
;
A
#
# COMPACT_ATOMS: atom_id res chain seq x y z
N MET A 1 -20.75 -3.30 -28.44
CA MET A 1 -19.88 -2.17 -28.82
C MET A 1 -19.03 -1.85 -27.61
N ALA A 2 -17.70 -1.90 -27.73
CA ALA A 2 -16.83 -1.49 -26.62
C ALA A 2 -17.10 -0.02 -26.30
N ALA A 3 -17.13 0.33 -25.01
CA ALA A 3 -17.22 1.73 -24.60
C ALA A 3 -16.04 2.51 -25.23
N PRO A 4 -16.23 3.77 -25.66
CA PRO A 4 -15.13 4.57 -26.19
C PRO A 4 -14.03 4.68 -25.13
N LYS A 5 -12.79 4.37 -25.52
CA LYS A 5 -11.62 4.53 -24.66
C LYS A 5 -11.50 6.02 -24.29
N PRO A 6 -11.25 6.36 -23.02
CA PRO A 6 -11.12 7.75 -22.62
C PRO A 6 -9.90 8.38 -23.31
N ASP A 7 -10.08 9.51 -24.01
CA ASP A 7 -8.96 10.25 -24.61
C ASP A 7 -8.18 11.00 -23.51
N ILE A 8 -7.15 10.33 -23.02
CA ILE A 8 -6.26 10.82 -21.96
C ILE A 8 -4.92 11.33 -22.51
N SER A 9 -4.82 11.52 -23.83
CA SER A 9 -3.60 11.96 -24.51
C SER A 9 -3.04 13.27 -23.95
N HIS A 10 -3.93 14.18 -23.52
CA HIS A 10 -3.56 15.45 -22.89
C HIS A 10 -2.81 15.26 -21.55
N ARG A 11 -3.13 14.21 -20.78
CA ARG A 11 -2.47 13.92 -19.48
C ARG A 11 -1.01 13.53 -19.71
N LEU A 12 -0.74 12.71 -20.73
CA LEU A 12 0.61 12.33 -21.13
C LEU A 12 1.43 13.53 -21.64
N ALA A 13 0.81 14.42 -22.43
CA ALA A 13 1.47 15.63 -22.92
C ALA A 13 1.88 16.55 -21.76
N HIS A 14 0.98 16.77 -20.79
CA HIS A 14 1.26 17.58 -19.62
C HIS A 14 2.36 16.96 -18.74
N LEU A 15 2.29 15.64 -18.49
CA LEU A 15 3.33 14.92 -17.75
C LEU A 15 4.71 15.07 -18.41
N ARG A 16 4.79 14.95 -19.74
CA ARG A 16 6.04 15.12 -20.49
C ARG A 16 6.62 16.53 -20.40
N SER A 17 5.77 17.57 -20.32
CA SER A 17 6.21 18.94 -20.05
C SER A 17 6.86 19.05 -18.67
N LEU A 18 6.21 18.53 -17.62
CA LEU A 18 6.77 18.55 -16.27
C LEU A 18 8.06 17.72 -16.17
N MET A 19 8.12 16.60 -16.86
CA MET A 19 9.36 15.82 -16.99
C MET A 19 10.49 16.68 -17.59
N GLU A 20 10.19 17.62 -18.50
CA GLU A 20 11.18 18.51 -19.16
C GLU A 20 11.77 19.50 -18.17
N GLU A 21 10.88 20.16 -17.45
CA GLU A 21 11.23 21.11 -16.40
C GLU A 21 12.09 20.47 -15.30
N ARG A 22 11.96 19.16 -15.08
CA ARG A 22 12.70 18.39 -14.06
C ARG A 22 13.89 17.59 -14.57
N ASN A 23 14.23 17.69 -15.86
CA ASN A 23 15.29 16.89 -16.48
C ASN A 23 15.12 15.38 -16.26
N VAL A 24 13.88 14.89 -16.32
CA VAL A 24 13.53 13.47 -16.20
C VAL A 24 13.17 12.91 -17.57
N ASP A 25 13.78 11.80 -17.97
CA ASP A 25 13.54 11.20 -19.28
C ASP A 25 12.58 10.01 -19.26
N VAL A 26 12.58 9.28 -18.14
CA VAL A 26 11.72 8.13 -17.87
C VAL A 26 11.09 8.33 -16.50
N TYR A 27 9.76 8.37 -16.43
CA TYR A 27 9.01 8.51 -15.18
C TYR A 27 8.20 7.25 -14.91
N ILE A 28 8.36 6.70 -13.71
CA ILE A 28 7.69 5.45 -13.30
C ILE A 28 6.55 5.78 -12.33
N VAL A 29 5.38 5.21 -12.61
CA VAL A 29 4.14 5.38 -11.83
C VAL A 29 3.64 3.98 -11.44
N PRO A 30 3.97 3.48 -10.23
CA PRO A 30 3.44 2.23 -9.72
C PRO A 30 1.96 2.33 -9.38
N SER A 31 1.34 1.18 -9.09
CA SER A 31 -0.01 1.12 -8.51
C SER A 31 -0.04 1.32 -7.00
N GLU A 32 1.09 1.21 -6.32
CA GLU A 32 1.13 1.20 -4.85
C GLU A 32 1.05 2.61 -4.25
N ASP A 33 0.65 2.66 -2.98
CA ASP A 33 0.71 3.85 -2.12
C ASP A 33 1.99 3.86 -1.26
N SER A 34 2.14 4.88 -0.40
CA SER A 34 3.30 5.02 0.51
C SER A 34 3.44 3.91 1.56
N HIS A 35 2.44 3.02 1.67
CA HIS A 35 2.33 1.99 2.69
C HIS A 35 2.36 0.57 2.13
N SER A 36 2.62 0.42 0.83
CA SER A 36 2.55 -0.87 0.11
C SER A 36 1.21 -1.59 0.31
N SER A 37 0.11 -0.85 0.27
CA SER A 37 -1.23 -1.40 0.34
C SER A 37 -1.58 -2.18 -0.93
N GLU A 38 -2.27 -3.33 -0.78
CA GLU A 38 -2.75 -4.13 -1.93
C GLU A 38 -3.91 -3.44 -2.66
N TYR A 39 -4.85 -2.89 -1.88
CA TYR A 39 -5.87 -1.97 -2.37
C TYR A 39 -5.47 -0.57 -1.98
N ILE A 40 -5.70 0.38 -2.87
CA ILE A 40 -5.34 1.79 -2.66
C ILE A 40 -6.60 2.64 -2.47
N ALA A 41 -6.44 3.80 -1.85
CA ALA A 41 -7.47 4.83 -1.88
C ALA A 41 -7.51 5.50 -3.25
N ASP A 42 -8.67 6.07 -3.61
CA ASP A 42 -8.86 6.76 -4.90
C ASP A 42 -7.83 7.89 -5.12
N CYS A 43 -7.40 8.55 -4.04
CA CYS A 43 -6.38 9.59 -4.09
C CYS A 43 -4.98 9.10 -4.50
N ASP A 44 -4.72 7.79 -4.40
CA ASP A 44 -3.45 7.15 -4.74
C ASP A 44 -3.51 6.39 -6.07
N ALA A 45 -4.67 6.38 -6.75
CA ALA A 45 -4.89 5.74 -8.05
C ALA A 45 -4.22 6.48 -9.24
N ARG A 46 -2.97 6.90 -9.06
CA ARG A 46 -2.17 7.70 -10.00
C ARG A 46 -1.94 7.00 -11.32
N ARG A 47 -1.65 5.70 -11.28
CA ARG A 47 -1.49 4.87 -12.49
C ARG A 47 -2.80 4.78 -13.27
N GLU A 48 -3.92 4.58 -12.59
CA GLU A 48 -5.24 4.62 -13.23
C GLU A 48 -5.52 5.99 -13.84
N PHE A 49 -5.26 7.07 -13.11
CA PHE A 49 -5.42 8.42 -13.63
C PHE A 49 -4.60 8.67 -14.91
N ILE A 50 -3.32 8.31 -14.95
CA ILE A 50 -2.47 8.61 -16.12
C ILE A 50 -2.73 7.69 -17.31
N SER A 51 -3.17 6.44 -17.08
CA SER A 51 -3.28 5.40 -18.12
C SER A 51 -4.70 4.96 -18.48
N GLY A 52 -5.70 5.28 -17.65
CA GLY A 52 -7.07 4.80 -17.78
C GLY A 52 -7.25 3.32 -17.40
N PHE A 53 -6.18 2.60 -17.09
CA PHE A 53 -6.25 1.19 -16.69
C PHE A 53 -6.64 1.05 -15.21
N THR A 54 -7.71 0.31 -14.93
CA THR A 54 -8.35 0.21 -13.60
C THR A 54 -8.02 -1.10 -12.86
N GLY A 55 -7.22 -1.99 -13.43
CA GLY A 55 -6.81 -3.24 -12.76
C GLY A 55 -6.01 -2.96 -11.48
N SER A 56 -5.99 -3.86 -10.51
CA SER A 56 -5.34 -3.55 -9.22
C SER A 56 -3.80 -3.59 -9.24
N ALA A 57 -3.19 -4.19 -10.27
CA ALA A 57 -1.75 -4.32 -10.37
C ALA A 57 -1.19 -3.83 -11.69
N GLY A 58 -0.15 -3.00 -11.64
CA GLY A 58 0.61 -2.59 -12.80
C GLY A 58 1.61 -1.46 -12.57
N TRP A 59 2.42 -1.21 -13.59
CA TRP A 59 3.46 -0.18 -13.62
C TRP A 59 3.30 0.61 -14.90
N ALA A 60 2.98 1.90 -14.80
CA ALA A 60 3.03 2.82 -15.92
C ALA A 60 4.45 3.39 -16.00
N ILE A 61 5.06 3.34 -17.19
CA ILE A 61 6.37 3.91 -17.46
C ILE A 61 6.22 4.87 -18.64
N VAL A 62 6.46 6.15 -18.41
CA VAL A 62 6.30 7.20 -19.40
C VAL A 62 7.68 7.73 -19.76
N THR A 63 7.96 7.83 -21.05
CA THR A 63 9.15 8.51 -21.57
C THR A 63 8.75 9.79 -22.31
N ARG A 64 9.74 10.55 -22.76
CA ARG A 64 9.56 11.71 -23.66
C ARG A 64 8.69 11.42 -24.89
N ASN A 65 8.74 10.19 -25.41
CA ASN A 65 8.16 9.85 -26.71
C ASN A 65 7.34 8.54 -26.73
N ALA A 66 7.34 7.76 -25.66
CA ALA A 66 6.61 6.51 -25.53
C ALA A 66 5.93 6.41 -24.16
N ALA A 67 5.00 5.47 -24.02
CA ALA A 67 4.43 5.07 -22.74
C ALA A 67 4.19 3.56 -22.77
N ALA A 68 4.44 2.89 -21.64
CA ALA A 68 4.21 1.47 -21.49
C ALA A 68 3.50 1.18 -20.16
N LEU A 69 2.57 0.23 -20.18
CA LEU A 69 1.91 -0.29 -18.99
C LEU A 69 2.26 -1.76 -18.84
N ALA A 70 2.93 -2.11 -17.75
CA ALA A 70 3.17 -3.50 -17.38
C ALA A 70 2.11 -3.99 -16.39
N THR A 71 1.55 -5.18 -16.63
CA THR A 71 0.63 -5.85 -15.70
C THR A 71 0.76 -7.37 -15.83
N ASP A 72 0.15 -8.12 -14.92
CA ASP A 72 0.17 -9.58 -14.90
C ASP A 72 -1.03 -10.22 -15.62
N GLY A 73 -1.00 -11.56 -15.73
CA GLY A 73 -1.95 -12.34 -16.52
C GLY A 73 -3.42 -12.17 -16.17
N ARG A 74 -3.74 -11.72 -14.95
CA ARG A 74 -5.13 -11.43 -14.54
C ARG A 74 -5.76 -10.32 -15.37
N TYR A 75 -4.95 -9.39 -15.87
CA TYR A 75 -5.42 -8.12 -16.43
C TYR A 75 -5.13 -7.93 -17.92
N PHE A 76 -4.59 -8.93 -18.62
CA PHE A 76 -4.23 -8.77 -20.04
C PHE A 76 -5.43 -8.37 -20.92
N ASN A 77 -6.58 -9.03 -20.75
CA ASN A 77 -7.77 -8.70 -21.53
C ASN A 77 -8.32 -7.33 -21.14
N GLN A 78 -8.37 -7.03 -19.85
CA GLN A 78 -8.82 -5.73 -19.35
C GLN A 78 -7.94 -4.59 -19.89
N ALA A 79 -6.62 -4.72 -19.80
CA ALA A 79 -5.68 -3.71 -20.29
C ALA A 79 -5.80 -3.49 -21.80
N CYS A 80 -6.02 -4.54 -22.60
CA CYS A 80 -6.27 -4.39 -24.04
C CYS A 80 -7.54 -3.57 -24.35
N HIS A 81 -8.56 -3.65 -23.49
CA HIS A 81 -9.81 -2.92 -23.65
C HIS A 81 -9.74 -1.48 -23.14
N GLU A 82 -9.04 -1.23 -22.05
CA GLU A 82 -8.99 0.07 -21.38
C GLU A 82 -7.91 1.01 -21.92
N LEU A 83 -6.74 0.49 -22.31
CA LEU A 83 -5.62 1.31 -22.78
C LEU A 83 -5.84 1.84 -24.19
N ASP A 84 -5.59 3.14 -24.40
CA ASP A 84 -5.54 3.76 -25.71
C ASP A 84 -4.24 3.41 -26.49
N ASP A 85 -4.13 3.90 -27.72
CA ASP A 85 -3.02 3.56 -28.62
C ASP A 85 -1.69 4.25 -28.25
N ASN A 86 -1.69 5.17 -27.27
CA ASN A 86 -0.46 5.77 -26.75
C ASN A 86 0.34 4.78 -25.87
N TRP A 87 -0.31 3.72 -25.37
CA TRP A 87 0.27 2.79 -24.40
C TRP A 87 0.68 1.46 -25.03
N LYS A 88 1.94 1.08 -24.81
CA LYS A 88 2.41 -0.29 -25.06
C LYS A 88 2.12 -1.18 -23.86
N LEU A 89 1.30 -2.22 -24.03
CA LEU A 89 1.08 -3.22 -22.99
C LEU A 89 2.27 -4.20 -22.88
N LEU A 90 2.91 -4.25 -21.70
CA LEU A 90 3.95 -5.23 -21.35
C LEU A 90 3.33 -6.36 -20.53
N LYS A 91 2.97 -7.45 -21.20
CA LYS A 91 2.37 -8.64 -20.58
C LYS A 91 3.38 -9.42 -19.73
N GLN A 92 3.48 -9.10 -18.44
CA GLN A 92 4.49 -9.66 -17.54
C GLN A 92 4.33 -11.18 -17.39
N GLY A 93 5.46 -11.90 -17.42
CA GLY A 93 5.50 -13.36 -17.28
C GLY A 93 5.40 -14.14 -18.59
N LEU A 94 5.21 -13.47 -19.73
CA LEU A 94 5.34 -14.09 -21.05
C LEU A 94 6.81 -14.13 -21.50
N GLN A 95 7.16 -15.16 -22.27
CA GLN A 95 8.47 -15.26 -22.91
C GLN A 95 8.68 -14.07 -23.86
N ASP A 96 9.93 -13.58 -23.95
CA ASP A 96 10.36 -12.49 -24.83
C ASP A 96 9.67 -11.13 -24.58
N VAL A 97 8.93 -10.99 -23.49
CA VAL A 97 8.40 -9.69 -23.02
C VAL A 97 9.30 -9.17 -21.91
N PRO A 98 9.91 -7.98 -22.04
CA PRO A 98 10.74 -7.43 -20.99
C PRO A 98 9.90 -7.16 -19.73
N THR A 99 10.52 -7.36 -18.59
CA THR A 99 9.99 -6.87 -17.32
C THR A 99 9.85 -5.35 -17.36
N TRP A 100 9.02 -4.78 -16.50
CA TRP A 100 8.88 -3.32 -16.44
C TRP A 100 10.21 -2.63 -16.10
N GLN A 101 11.05 -3.28 -15.28
CA GLN A 101 12.37 -2.75 -14.92
C GLN A 101 13.33 -2.79 -16.10
N GLU A 102 13.37 -3.90 -16.84
CA GLU A 102 14.20 -4.03 -18.05
C GLU A 102 13.78 -2.99 -19.07
N TRP A 103 12.48 -2.84 -19.33
CA TRP A 103 11.99 -1.84 -20.28
C TRP A 103 12.35 -0.42 -19.84
N ALA A 104 12.15 -0.07 -18.56
CA ALA A 104 12.53 1.25 -18.03
C ALA A 104 14.05 1.50 -18.16
N ALA A 105 14.88 0.50 -17.85
CA ALA A 105 16.32 0.59 -17.99
C ALA A 105 16.75 0.75 -19.46
N GLU A 106 16.19 -0.02 -20.38
CA GLU A 106 16.43 0.11 -21.83
C GLU A 106 16.08 1.51 -22.34
N GLN A 107 14.93 2.06 -21.92
CA GLN A 107 14.52 3.41 -22.28
C GLN A 107 15.46 4.49 -21.73
N SER A 108 16.18 4.20 -20.65
CA SER A 108 17.16 5.10 -20.02
C SER A 108 18.54 5.10 -20.70
N SER A 109 18.78 4.22 -21.68
CA SER A 109 20.05 4.18 -22.40
C SER A 109 20.43 5.55 -23.01
N GLY A 110 21.74 5.80 -23.09
CA GLY A 110 22.28 7.07 -23.60
C GLY A 110 22.37 8.17 -22.54
N GLY A 111 22.55 7.81 -21.26
CA GLY A 111 22.76 8.76 -20.17
C GLY A 111 21.49 9.48 -19.71
N LYS A 112 20.32 8.88 -19.91
CA LYS A 112 19.04 9.46 -19.51
C LYS A 112 18.73 9.21 -18.03
N VAL A 113 17.93 10.09 -17.45
CA VAL A 113 17.53 10.03 -16.04
C VAL A 113 16.19 9.32 -15.88
N VAL A 114 16.14 8.32 -15.00
CA VAL A 114 14.89 7.68 -14.58
C VAL A 114 14.48 8.25 -13.25
N ALA A 115 13.21 8.67 -13.10
CA ALA A 115 12.69 9.14 -11.84
C ALA A 115 11.45 8.35 -11.40
N VAL A 116 11.28 8.27 -10.09
CA VAL A 116 10.16 7.64 -9.42
C VAL A 116 9.96 8.34 -8.07
N ASP A 117 8.71 8.40 -7.63
CA ASP A 117 8.38 8.82 -6.28
C ASP A 117 8.93 7.78 -5.29
N PRO A 118 9.87 8.16 -4.39
CA PRO A 118 10.51 7.23 -3.49
C PRO A 118 9.56 6.68 -2.42
N GLU A 119 8.39 7.29 -2.20
CA GLU A 119 7.40 6.73 -1.28
C GLU A 119 6.71 5.49 -1.86
N LEU A 120 6.65 5.34 -3.19
CA LEU A 120 5.80 4.35 -3.85
C LEU A 120 6.53 3.06 -4.26
N ILE A 121 7.83 2.95 -3.97
CA ILE A 121 8.62 1.75 -4.23
C ILE A 121 9.43 1.37 -3.00
N THR A 122 9.74 0.08 -2.85
CA THR A 122 10.60 -0.39 -1.75
C THR A 122 12.08 -0.12 -2.00
N GLY A 123 12.88 -0.08 -0.93
CA GLY A 123 14.33 0.09 -1.04
C GLY A 123 15.01 -0.99 -1.88
N LEU A 124 14.53 -2.23 -1.81
CA LEU A 124 15.01 -3.35 -2.64
C LEU A 124 14.72 -3.15 -4.13
N VAL A 125 13.50 -2.68 -4.48
CA VAL A 125 13.13 -2.39 -5.86
C VAL A 125 14.00 -1.26 -6.41
N ALA A 126 14.17 -0.17 -5.64
CA ALA A 126 15.00 0.96 -6.04
C ALA A 126 16.46 0.53 -6.31
N LYS A 127 17.04 -0.29 -5.43
CA LYS A 127 18.41 -0.82 -5.60
C LYS A 127 18.56 -1.64 -6.87
N LYS A 128 17.67 -2.61 -7.10
CA LYS A 128 17.70 -3.46 -8.30
C LYS A 128 17.53 -2.66 -9.59
N LEU A 129 16.58 -1.72 -9.58
CA LEU A 129 16.31 -0.85 -10.72
C LEU A 129 17.49 0.07 -11.03
N SER A 130 18.09 0.68 -10.01
CA SER A 130 19.30 1.51 -10.16
C SER A 130 20.47 0.73 -10.80
N ASP A 131 20.68 -0.53 -10.38
CA ASP A 131 21.69 -1.39 -10.98
C ASP A 131 21.39 -1.72 -12.46
N GLN A 132 20.12 -1.95 -12.81
CA GLN A 132 19.71 -2.21 -14.19
C GLN A 132 19.85 -0.96 -15.08
N ILE A 133 19.46 0.22 -14.59
CA ILE A 133 19.63 1.50 -15.29
C ILE A 133 21.10 1.72 -15.63
N ARG A 134 21.99 1.56 -14.66
CA ARG A 134 23.44 1.71 -14.86
C ARG A 134 23.98 0.73 -15.89
N LYS A 135 23.54 -0.54 -15.84
CA LYS A 135 23.95 -1.57 -16.83
C LYS A 135 23.45 -1.27 -18.24
N ALA A 136 22.28 -0.67 -18.38
CA ALA A 136 21.72 -0.25 -19.66
C ALA A 136 22.31 1.07 -20.20
N GLY A 137 23.21 1.71 -19.45
CA GLY A 137 23.85 2.98 -19.83
C GLY A 137 22.98 4.21 -19.54
N GLY A 138 22.04 4.13 -18.61
CA GLY A 138 21.35 5.30 -18.06
C GLY A 138 22.18 6.01 -16.98
N ALA A 139 21.82 7.26 -16.70
CA ALA A 139 22.58 8.11 -15.78
C ALA A 139 22.34 7.71 -14.31
N GLU A 140 21.09 7.76 -13.85
CA GLU A 140 20.73 7.46 -12.47
C GLU A 140 19.24 7.17 -12.29
N LEU A 141 18.91 6.65 -11.10
CA LEU A 141 17.55 6.60 -10.57
C LEU A 141 17.37 7.77 -9.58
N LEU A 142 16.67 8.81 -10.03
CA LEU A 142 16.40 10.02 -9.26
C LEU A 142 15.18 9.82 -8.33
N PRO A 143 15.33 9.94 -7.00
CA PRO A 143 14.20 9.97 -6.08
C PRO A 143 13.50 11.34 -6.18
N LEU A 144 12.37 11.40 -6.87
CA LEU A 144 11.61 12.63 -7.04
C LEU A 144 10.46 12.69 -6.04
N ALA A 145 10.64 13.41 -4.93
CA ALA A 145 9.65 13.49 -3.85
C ALA A 145 8.35 14.20 -4.24
N GLU A 146 8.38 15.09 -5.23
CA GLU A 146 7.17 15.71 -5.76
C GLU A 146 6.57 14.83 -6.86
N ASN A 147 5.42 14.24 -6.59
CA ASN A 147 4.77 13.36 -7.54
C ASN A 147 4.18 14.15 -8.72
N LEU A 148 4.72 13.96 -9.92
CA LEU A 148 4.27 14.69 -11.11
C LEU A 148 2.82 14.37 -11.50
N ILE A 149 2.29 13.20 -11.11
CA ILE A 149 0.89 12.86 -11.34
C ILE A 149 -0.02 13.73 -10.48
N ASP A 150 0.38 14.02 -9.25
CA ASP A 150 -0.41 14.85 -8.34
C ASP A 150 -0.51 16.30 -8.87
N ILE A 151 0.55 16.81 -9.52
CA ILE A 151 0.56 18.14 -10.15
C ILE A 151 -0.43 18.21 -11.32
N ILE A 152 -0.43 17.21 -12.21
CA ILE A 152 -1.34 17.19 -13.38
C ILE A 152 -2.79 16.86 -12.98
N TRP A 153 -2.99 16.07 -11.92
CA TRP A 153 -4.32 15.74 -11.39
C TRP A 153 -4.90 16.94 -10.64
N ALA A 154 -4.04 17.77 -10.04
CA ALA A 154 -4.37 19.06 -9.46
C ALA A 154 -5.57 18.98 -8.52
N HIS A 155 -6.61 19.79 -8.79
CA HIS A 155 -7.81 19.89 -7.97
C HIS A 155 -8.80 18.73 -8.18
N ASP A 156 -8.65 17.96 -9.27
CA ASP A 156 -9.50 16.79 -9.55
C ASP A 156 -9.05 15.55 -8.78
N ARG A 157 -7.91 15.62 -8.08
CA ARG A 157 -7.42 14.53 -7.23
C ARG A 157 -8.37 14.35 -6.03
N PRO A 158 -8.94 13.15 -5.82
CA PRO A 158 -9.77 12.90 -4.66
C PRO A 158 -9.02 13.22 -3.37
N PRO A 159 -9.68 13.80 -2.35
CA PRO A 159 -9.05 14.02 -1.06
C PRO A 159 -8.73 12.67 -0.41
N ARG A 160 -7.65 12.63 0.37
CA ARG A 160 -7.33 11.46 1.18
C ARG A 160 -8.50 11.12 2.12
N PRO A 161 -8.94 9.85 2.17
CA PRO A 161 -9.93 9.42 3.14
C PRO A 161 -9.56 9.83 4.57
N CYS A 162 -10.49 10.49 5.25
CA CYS A 162 -10.35 10.97 6.62
C CYS A 162 -11.49 10.41 7.48
N ARG A 163 -11.50 9.07 7.62
CA ARG A 163 -12.55 8.36 8.38
C ARG A 163 -12.16 8.20 9.85
N THR A 164 -13.15 8.10 10.73
CA THR A 164 -12.93 7.95 12.18
C THR A 164 -12.18 6.66 12.49
N VAL A 165 -11.19 6.75 13.38
CA VAL A 165 -10.44 5.62 13.91
C VAL A 165 -11.01 5.20 15.26
N THR A 166 -11.23 3.90 15.41
CA THR A 166 -11.87 3.31 16.59
C THR A 166 -11.01 2.24 17.23
N VAL A 167 -11.20 2.03 18.53
CA VAL A 167 -10.52 0.97 19.29
C VAL A 167 -11.22 -0.35 19.03
N LEU A 168 -10.45 -1.40 18.74
CA LEU A 168 -10.92 -2.78 18.71
C LEU A 168 -10.74 -3.37 20.12
N PRO A 169 -11.85 -3.69 20.83
CA PRO A 169 -11.76 -4.14 22.22
C PRO A 169 -11.00 -5.46 22.40
N ASP A 170 -10.46 -5.66 23.61
CA ASP A 170 -9.67 -6.84 23.98
C ASP A 170 -10.45 -8.16 23.83
N GLU A 171 -11.79 -8.11 23.86
CA GLU A 171 -12.66 -9.26 23.60
C GLU A 171 -12.47 -9.86 22.19
N PHE A 172 -11.97 -9.07 21.23
CA PHE A 172 -11.66 -9.49 19.87
C PHE A 172 -10.17 -9.70 19.63
N THR A 173 -9.31 -8.95 20.33
CA THR A 173 -7.86 -8.96 20.07
C THR A 173 -7.10 -9.98 20.93
N GLY A 174 -7.60 -10.27 22.13
CA GLY A 174 -6.96 -11.17 23.11
C GLY A 174 -5.62 -10.68 23.66
N LYS A 175 -5.15 -9.49 23.27
CA LYS A 175 -3.83 -8.99 23.63
C LYS A 175 -3.77 -7.47 23.60
N SER A 176 -3.30 -6.89 24.70
CA SER A 176 -3.18 -5.44 24.87
C SER A 176 -2.03 -4.84 24.07
N VAL A 177 -2.11 -3.54 23.79
CA VAL A 177 -1.05 -2.77 23.13
C VAL A 177 0.27 -2.87 23.89
N ARG A 178 0.24 -2.70 25.22
CA ARG A 178 1.43 -2.82 26.08
C ARG A 178 2.15 -4.17 25.92
N SER A 179 1.39 -5.27 25.86
CA SER A 179 1.99 -6.60 25.66
C SER A 179 2.65 -6.72 24.28
N LYS A 180 1.98 -6.26 23.22
CA LYS A 180 2.53 -6.27 21.85
C LYS A 180 3.80 -5.41 21.72
N VAL A 181 3.79 -4.21 22.29
CA VAL A 181 4.95 -3.31 22.32
C VAL A 181 6.12 -3.94 23.10
N THR A 182 5.83 -4.60 24.22
CA THR A 182 6.87 -5.28 25.03
C THR A 182 7.57 -6.39 24.24
N GLU A 183 6.80 -7.20 23.51
CA GLU A 183 7.38 -8.24 22.65
C GLU A 183 8.19 -7.66 21.49
N LEU A 184 7.70 -6.59 20.86
CA LEU A 184 8.44 -5.91 19.81
C LEU A 184 9.76 -5.35 20.35
N ARG A 185 9.76 -4.74 21.54
CA ARG A 185 10.98 -4.27 22.22
C ARG A 185 11.93 -5.41 22.56
N HIS A 186 11.43 -6.60 22.88
CA HIS A 186 12.27 -7.77 23.07
C HIS A 186 12.98 -8.19 21.77
N GLU A 187 12.29 -8.14 20.63
CA GLU A 187 12.92 -8.38 19.31
C GLU A 187 13.96 -7.31 18.96
N LEU A 188 13.70 -6.04 19.29
CA LEU A 188 14.67 -4.95 19.13
C LEU A 188 15.94 -5.19 19.96
N ALA A 189 15.77 -5.62 21.22
CA ALA A 189 16.89 -5.90 22.12
C ALA A 189 17.77 -7.06 21.62
N LYS A 190 17.18 -8.13 21.07
CA LYS A 190 17.94 -9.25 20.46
C LYS A 190 18.85 -8.81 19.32
N LYS A 191 18.42 -7.81 18.56
CA LYS A 191 19.15 -7.26 17.41
C LYS A 191 20.00 -6.04 17.75
N ASN A 192 20.03 -5.61 19.03
CA ASN A 192 20.66 -4.36 19.46
C ASN A 192 20.25 -3.16 18.59
N CYS A 193 18.95 -3.05 18.28
CA CYS A 193 18.42 -2.04 17.38
C CYS A 193 17.79 -0.85 18.12
N PRO A 194 18.08 0.39 17.72
CA PRO A 194 17.57 1.61 18.36
C PRO A 194 16.08 1.87 18.10
N GLY A 195 15.47 1.22 17.10
CA GLY A 195 14.03 1.35 16.86
C GLY A 195 13.52 0.63 15.63
N PHE A 196 12.21 0.35 15.64
CA PHE A 196 11.46 -0.20 14.52
C PHE A 196 10.57 0.89 13.91
N PHE A 197 10.70 1.10 12.60
CA PHE A 197 9.91 2.06 11.82
C PHE A 197 8.86 1.31 10.99
N ILE A 198 7.60 1.60 11.27
CA ILE A 198 6.45 0.83 10.79
C ILE A 198 5.68 1.67 9.77
N SER A 199 5.61 1.17 8.54
CA SER A 199 4.85 1.79 7.44
C SER A 199 3.62 1.00 7.01
N MET A 200 3.52 -0.29 7.32
CA MET A 200 2.40 -1.11 6.88
C MET A 200 1.16 -0.81 7.72
N LEU A 201 0.05 -0.42 7.08
CA LEU A 201 -1.15 0.03 7.79
C LEU A 201 -1.79 -1.05 8.67
N ASP A 202 -1.74 -2.31 8.23
CA ASP A 202 -2.26 -3.45 8.97
C ASP A 202 -1.41 -3.79 10.21
N GLU A 203 -0.09 -3.57 10.14
CA GLU A 203 0.82 -3.69 11.28
C GLU A 203 0.54 -2.59 12.32
N VAL A 204 0.35 -1.34 11.88
CA VAL A 204 -0.03 -0.23 12.77
C VAL A 204 -1.39 -0.52 13.44
N ALA A 205 -2.40 -0.89 12.65
CA ALA A 205 -3.72 -1.24 13.16
C ALA A 205 -3.68 -2.40 14.18
N TRP A 206 -2.89 -3.44 13.92
CA TRP A 206 -2.74 -4.57 14.83
C TRP A 206 -1.97 -4.22 16.11
N LEU A 207 -0.88 -3.46 16.01
CA LEU A 207 -0.04 -3.09 17.15
C LEU A 207 -0.82 -2.27 18.18
N PHE A 208 -1.63 -1.31 17.71
CA PHE A 208 -2.36 -0.38 18.56
C PHE A 208 -3.81 -0.79 18.86
N ASN A 209 -4.26 -1.97 18.41
CA ASN A 209 -5.67 -2.38 18.53
C ASN A 209 -6.64 -1.32 17.97
N LEU A 210 -6.27 -0.66 16.88
CA LEU A 210 -7.09 0.36 16.23
C LEU A 210 -7.59 -0.13 14.86
N ARG A 211 -8.75 0.33 14.43
CA ARG A 211 -9.31 0.07 13.10
C ARG A 211 -9.84 1.35 12.48
N GLY A 212 -9.73 1.41 11.15
CA GLY A 212 -10.24 2.49 10.32
C GLY A 212 -10.96 1.95 9.10
N SER A 213 -11.20 2.82 8.12
CA SER A 213 -11.88 2.46 6.88
C SER A 213 -11.42 3.35 5.73
N ASP A 214 -10.13 3.66 5.67
CA ASP A 214 -9.57 4.53 4.63
C ASP A 214 -9.38 3.80 3.30
N ILE A 215 -9.07 2.52 3.38
CA ILE A 215 -8.89 1.66 2.22
C ILE A 215 -10.12 0.77 2.11
N THR A 216 -10.78 0.80 0.96
CA THR A 216 -11.96 -0.05 0.72
C THR A 216 -11.60 -1.51 0.97
N TYR A 217 -12.50 -2.23 1.65
CA TYR A 217 -12.35 -3.63 2.06
C TYR A 217 -11.32 -3.92 3.17
N ASN A 218 -10.48 -2.96 3.53
CA ASN A 218 -9.39 -3.14 4.46
C ASN A 218 -9.60 -2.22 5.68
N PRO A 219 -9.83 -2.77 6.89
CA PRO A 219 -10.21 -1.96 8.06
C PRO A 219 -8.98 -1.27 8.71
N VAL A 220 -8.24 -0.52 7.91
CA VAL A 220 -7.00 0.19 8.23
C VAL A 220 -7.15 1.70 8.05
N PHE A 221 -6.17 2.46 8.52
CA PHE A 221 -6.15 3.91 8.44
C PHE A 221 -4.74 4.42 8.16
N PHE A 222 -4.63 5.46 7.34
CA PHE A 222 -3.34 6.09 7.01
C PHE A 222 -2.59 6.50 8.26
N SER A 223 -1.46 5.84 8.50
CA SER A 223 -0.65 6.03 9.70
C SER A 223 0.73 5.42 9.54
N TYR A 224 1.67 5.93 10.35
CA TYR A 224 2.97 5.32 10.58
C TYR A 224 3.19 5.15 12.08
N ALA A 225 4.21 4.37 12.46
CA ALA A 225 4.62 4.32 13.84
C ALA A 225 6.12 4.14 14.01
N ILE A 226 6.64 4.64 15.13
CA ILE A 226 8.02 4.43 15.57
C ILE A 226 7.99 3.83 16.96
N VAL A 227 8.64 2.69 17.12
CA VAL A 227 8.84 2.03 18.43
C VAL A 227 10.33 2.00 18.72
N THR A 228 10.74 2.70 19.77
CA THR A 228 12.11 2.64 20.32
C THR A 228 12.07 1.90 21.66
N PRO A 229 13.23 1.58 22.26
CA PRO A 229 13.27 0.98 23.58
C PRO A 229 12.58 1.83 24.66
N GLN A 230 12.47 3.15 24.47
CA GLN A 230 11.89 4.07 25.46
C GLN A 230 10.52 4.63 25.05
N THR A 231 10.30 4.93 23.77
CA THR A 231 9.12 5.67 23.30
C THR A 231 8.33 4.90 22.25
N VAL A 232 7.02 5.17 22.20
CA VAL A 232 6.12 4.69 21.16
C VAL A 232 5.37 5.90 20.59
N VAL A 233 5.45 6.09 19.29
CA VAL A 233 4.84 7.23 18.61
C VAL A 233 4.00 6.73 17.44
N LEU A 234 2.73 7.10 17.42
CA LEU A 234 1.79 6.90 16.32
C LEU A 234 1.67 8.20 15.52
N TYR A 235 1.92 8.14 14.22
CA TYR A 235 1.78 9.25 13.29
C TYR A 235 0.45 9.11 12.55
N VAL A 236 -0.50 9.99 12.86
CA VAL A 236 -1.88 9.94 12.36
C VAL A 236 -2.48 11.34 12.39
N ASP A 237 -3.46 11.61 11.53
CA ASP A 237 -4.28 12.82 11.67
C ASP A 237 -5.15 12.70 12.94
N GLU A 238 -4.81 13.52 13.93
CA GLU A 238 -5.40 13.48 15.27
C GLU A 238 -6.88 13.85 15.30
N SER A 239 -7.38 14.55 14.26
CA SER A 239 -8.80 14.89 14.13
C SER A 239 -9.68 13.65 13.94
N ARG A 240 -9.06 12.54 13.54
CA ARG A 240 -9.73 11.26 13.24
C ARG A 240 -9.87 10.36 14.44
N LEU A 241 -9.09 10.60 15.48
CA LEU A 241 -9.12 9.82 16.72
C LEU A 241 -10.33 10.25 17.55
N SER A 242 -11.24 9.32 17.81
CA SER A 242 -12.31 9.56 18.78
C SER A 242 -11.74 9.88 20.17
N VAL A 243 -12.52 10.55 21.03
CA VAL A 243 -12.12 10.83 22.43
C VAL A 243 -11.69 9.54 23.15
N SER A 244 -12.42 8.44 22.92
CA SER A 244 -12.08 7.13 23.47
C SER A 244 -10.75 6.57 22.95
N ALA A 245 -10.44 6.77 21.66
CA ALA A 245 -9.17 6.34 21.07
C ALA A 245 -7.99 7.15 21.60
N LYS A 246 -8.16 8.48 21.78
CA LYS A 246 -7.13 9.33 22.39
C LYS A 246 -6.82 8.91 23.82
N SER A 247 -7.85 8.68 24.64
CA SER A 247 -7.68 8.16 26.00
C SER A 247 -6.98 6.80 25.98
N TYR A 248 -7.46 5.86 25.15
CA TYR A 248 -6.89 4.52 25.04
C TYR A 248 -5.40 4.52 24.67
N LEU A 249 -4.99 5.39 23.74
CA LEU A 249 -3.58 5.54 23.36
C LEU A 249 -2.74 6.10 24.51
N SER A 250 -3.24 7.16 25.18
CA SER A 250 -2.59 7.75 26.36
C SER A 250 -2.44 6.73 27.50
N ASP A 251 -3.48 5.95 27.78
CA ASP A 251 -3.50 4.92 28.82
C ASP A 251 -2.51 3.77 28.53
N ASN A 252 -2.09 3.62 27.27
CA ASN A 252 -1.07 2.66 26.81
C ASN A 252 0.29 3.30 26.52
N ASP A 253 0.52 4.54 26.97
CA ASP A 253 1.80 5.26 26.83
C ASP A 253 2.23 5.50 25.37
N VAL A 254 1.25 5.68 24.47
CA VAL A 254 1.45 5.96 23.05
C VAL A 254 1.29 7.45 22.77
N GLN A 255 2.34 8.08 22.25
CA GLN A 255 2.31 9.47 21.80
C GLN A 255 1.71 9.56 20.40
N THR A 256 1.03 10.66 20.09
CA THR A 256 0.49 10.93 18.75
C THR A 256 1.18 12.13 18.12
N LYS A 257 1.47 12.04 16.82
CA LYS A 257 2.02 13.14 16.00
C LYS A 257 1.30 13.22 14.65
N PRO A 258 1.32 14.38 13.96
CA PRO A 258 0.74 14.50 12.62
C PRO A 258 1.38 13.53 11.63
N TYR A 259 0.58 12.96 10.73
CA TYR A 259 0.99 11.95 9.75
C TYR A 259 2.23 12.37 8.94
N GLU A 260 2.28 13.62 8.49
CA GLU A 260 3.29 14.19 7.60
C GLU A 260 4.66 14.34 8.28
N THR A 261 4.70 14.30 9.61
CA THR A 261 5.94 14.48 10.39
C THR A 261 6.76 13.20 10.53
N PHE A 262 6.25 12.05 10.07
CA PHE A 262 6.93 10.76 10.20
C PHE A 262 8.30 10.72 9.53
N LEU A 263 8.39 11.05 8.23
CA LEU A 263 9.67 11.03 7.50
C LEU A 263 10.67 12.07 8.04
N PRO A 264 10.27 13.34 8.33
CA PRO A 264 11.13 14.30 9.01
C PRO A 264 11.65 13.81 10.37
N ASP A 265 10.81 13.18 11.18
CA ASP A 265 11.23 12.63 12.47
C ASP A 265 12.18 11.44 12.31
N ALA A 266 11.93 10.56 11.34
CA ALA A 266 12.84 9.45 11.03
C ALA A 266 14.23 9.96 10.64
N GLN A 267 14.28 11.01 9.81
CA GLN A 267 15.53 11.66 9.44
C GLN A 267 16.22 12.32 10.63
N ARG A 268 15.47 13.03 11.49
CA ARG A 268 16.03 13.65 12.69
C ARG A 268 16.62 12.61 13.64
N ILE A 269 15.89 11.51 13.90
CA ILE A 269 16.35 10.42 14.78
C ILE A 269 17.62 9.77 14.21
N ALA A 270 17.68 9.55 12.89
CA ALA A 270 18.86 8.98 12.25
C ALA A 270 20.09 9.89 12.37
N SER A 271 19.94 11.20 12.14
CA SER A 271 21.02 12.17 12.30
C SER A 271 21.52 12.25 13.74
N GLU A 272 20.62 12.32 14.73
CA GLU A 272 20.99 12.37 16.15
C GLU A 272 21.76 11.12 16.60
N MET A 273 21.43 9.94 16.06
CA MET A 273 22.15 8.69 16.37
C MET A 273 23.51 8.62 15.68
N LEU A 274 23.62 9.14 14.46
CA LEU A 274 24.90 9.22 13.74
C LEU A 274 25.89 10.13 14.50
N GLU A 275 25.44 11.29 14.98
CA GLU A 275 26.25 12.21 15.79
C GLU A 275 26.73 11.57 17.12
N LYS A 276 25.86 10.81 17.79
CA LYS A 276 26.23 10.05 19.00
C LYS A 276 27.24 8.95 18.71
N SER A 277 27.09 8.26 17.57
CA SER A 277 28.01 7.19 17.18
C SER A 277 29.40 7.75 16.85
N LEU A 278 29.48 8.90 16.19
CA LEU A 278 30.75 9.58 15.87
C LEU A 278 31.48 10.11 17.11
N SER A 279 30.76 10.42 18.19
CA SER A 279 31.34 10.86 19.46
C SER A 279 31.72 9.71 20.41
N SER A 280 31.31 8.48 20.09
CA SER A 280 31.55 7.28 20.90
C SER A 280 32.61 6.40 20.21
N GLU A 281 33.89 6.59 20.53
CA GLU A 281 34.97 5.78 19.94
C GLU A 281 34.75 4.27 20.22
N GLY A 282 34.49 3.49 19.17
CA GLY A 282 34.60 2.02 19.19
C GLY A 282 33.30 1.21 19.18
N LEU A 283 32.11 1.83 19.10
CA LEU A 283 30.84 1.10 18.89
C LEU A 283 30.52 0.97 17.39
N ALA A 284 30.13 -0.23 16.97
CA ALA A 284 29.60 -0.44 15.62
C ALA A 284 28.34 0.43 15.44
N PRO A 285 28.14 1.06 14.26
CA PRO A 285 26.98 1.89 14.02
C PRO A 285 25.70 1.05 14.20
N GLU A 286 24.81 1.54 15.05
CA GLU A 286 23.51 0.91 15.28
C GLU A 286 22.66 0.98 14.02
N THR A 287 22.08 -0.14 13.59
CA THR A 287 21.23 -0.19 12.40
C THR A 287 19.76 -0.15 12.78
N PHE A 288 19.02 0.81 12.21
CA PHE A 288 17.57 0.88 12.36
C PHE A 288 16.89 -0.30 11.67
N LEU A 289 15.78 -0.77 12.23
CA LEU A 289 14.98 -1.83 11.62
C LEU A 289 13.74 -1.24 10.94
N MET A 290 13.45 -1.74 9.74
CA MET A 290 12.20 -1.50 9.05
C MET A 290 11.74 -2.76 8.32
N SER A 291 10.46 -2.81 7.96
CA SER A 291 9.95 -3.88 7.10
C SER A 291 10.62 -3.82 5.72
N ASN A 292 10.91 -4.97 5.13
CA ASN A 292 11.36 -5.09 3.73
C ASN A 292 10.28 -4.69 2.70
N LYS A 293 9.10 -4.33 3.17
CA LYS A 293 8.01 -3.69 2.42
C LYS A 293 7.95 -2.17 2.59
N GLY A 294 8.79 -1.60 3.46
CA GLY A 294 8.81 -0.15 3.65
C GLY A 294 9.36 0.60 2.43
N SER A 295 8.94 1.85 2.30
CA SER A 295 9.27 2.68 1.15
C SER A 295 10.75 3.04 1.07
N TRP A 296 11.21 3.31 -0.15
CA TRP A 296 12.56 3.80 -0.41
C TRP A 296 12.77 5.16 0.26
N ALA A 297 11.74 5.99 0.35
CA ALA A 297 11.76 7.26 1.10
C ALA A 297 12.10 7.05 2.57
N LEU A 298 11.48 6.08 3.26
CA LEU A 298 11.79 5.75 4.65
C LEU A 298 13.23 5.26 4.79
N ARG A 299 13.67 4.34 3.92
CA ARG A 299 15.06 3.86 3.92
C ARG A 299 16.07 5.00 3.76
N ARG A 300 15.78 5.96 2.88
CA ARG A 300 16.62 7.17 2.69
C ARG A 300 16.58 8.10 3.89
N ALA A 301 15.42 8.31 4.50
CA ALA A 301 15.28 9.12 5.71
C ALA A 301 16.14 8.56 6.84
N LEU A 302 16.26 7.24 6.95
CA LEU A 302 17.08 6.56 7.95
C LEU A 302 18.58 6.46 7.59
N GLY A 303 19.06 7.16 6.56
CA GLY A 303 20.48 7.22 6.17
C GLY A 303 20.90 6.27 5.06
N GLY A 304 20.05 5.34 4.62
CA GLY A 304 20.29 4.49 3.45
C GLY A 304 21.15 3.24 3.71
N ASP A 305 22.08 2.94 2.79
CA ASP A 305 22.92 1.75 2.85
C ASP A 305 23.83 1.77 4.09
N GLY A 306 23.80 0.70 4.89
CA GLY A 306 24.66 0.53 6.07
C GLY A 306 24.08 1.07 7.39
N THR A 307 22.98 1.84 7.35
CA THR A 307 22.29 2.34 8.56
C THR A 307 20.93 1.67 8.79
N VAL A 308 20.44 0.91 7.81
CA VAL A 308 19.11 0.29 7.84
C VAL A 308 19.20 -1.21 7.55
N ASP A 309 18.58 -2.02 8.42
CA ASP A 309 18.30 -3.43 8.18
C ASP A 309 16.83 -3.58 7.75
N GLU A 310 16.63 -3.87 6.46
CA GLU A 310 15.33 -4.19 5.85
C GLU A 310 15.01 -5.67 6.12
N THR A 311 14.13 -5.93 7.08
CA THR A 311 13.85 -7.28 7.57
C THR A 311 12.39 -7.68 7.37
N ARG A 312 12.09 -8.98 7.50
CA ARG A 312 10.69 -9.41 7.61
C ARG A 312 10.13 -8.88 8.94
N SER A 313 8.98 -8.22 8.89
CA SER A 313 8.47 -7.50 10.07
C SER A 313 8.19 -8.45 11.25
N PRO A 314 8.74 -8.19 12.45
CA PRO A 314 8.40 -8.93 13.66
C PRO A 314 6.91 -8.77 14.04
N ILE A 315 6.28 -7.65 13.68
CA ILE A 315 4.83 -7.47 13.84
C ILE A 315 4.08 -8.37 12.86
N GLY A 316 4.53 -8.41 11.60
CA GLY A 316 4.01 -9.31 10.57
C GLY A 316 4.02 -10.77 11.02
N ASP A 317 5.12 -11.21 11.65
CA ASP A 317 5.26 -12.57 12.18
C ASP A 317 4.39 -12.82 13.41
N ALA A 318 4.35 -11.89 14.36
CA ALA A 318 3.52 -12.01 15.54
C ALA A 318 2.02 -12.11 15.20
N LYS A 319 1.52 -11.29 14.26
CA LYS A 319 0.11 -11.32 13.85
C LYS A 319 -0.24 -12.46 12.89
N ALA A 320 0.76 -13.14 12.33
CA ALA A 320 0.53 -14.32 11.51
C ALA A 320 -0.01 -15.48 12.37
N ILE A 321 0.46 -15.60 13.61
CA ILE A 321 0.06 -16.62 14.58
C ILE A 321 -1.04 -16.06 15.48
N LYS A 322 -2.29 -16.45 15.23
CA LYS A 322 -3.45 -15.92 15.95
C LYS A 322 -3.52 -16.53 17.33
N ASN A 323 -3.85 -15.72 18.33
CA ASN A 323 -4.12 -16.21 19.68
C ASN A 323 -5.52 -16.84 19.78
N GLU A 324 -5.81 -17.51 20.89
CA GLU A 324 -7.09 -18.23 21.08
C GLU A 324 -8.34 -17.33 20.97
N VAL A 325 -8.24 -16.06 21.36
CA VAL A 325 -9.35 -15.10 21.24
C VAL A 325 -9.59 -14.75 19.76
N GLU A 326 -8.52 -14.43 19.02
CA GLU A 326 -8.60 -14.14 17.59
C GLU A 326 -9.12 -15.36 16.81
N ILE A 327 -8.62 -16.57 17.11
CA ILE A 327 -9.07 -17.82 16.49
C ILE A 327 -10.55 -18.09 16.78
N ARG A 328 -11.00 -17.89 18.02
CA ARG A 328 -12.42 -18.01 18.38
C ARG A 328 -13.27 -17.01 17.59
N GLY A 329 -12.86 -15.74 17.52
CA GLY A 329 -13.54 -14.71 16.73
C GLY A 329 -13.63 -15.08 15.25
N MET A 330 -12.56 -15.66 14.68
CA MET A 330 -12.57 -16.17 13.30
C MET A 330 -13.57 -17.32 13.12
N ARG A 331 -13.62 -18.29 14.03
CA ARG A 331 -14.61 -19.39 13.94
C ARG A 331 -16.04 -18.85 14.00
N GLU A 332 -16.31 -17.96 14.94
CA GLU A 332 -17.63 -17.37 15.11
C GLU A 332 -18.05 -16.54 13.90
N CYS A 333 -17.14 -15.77 13.28
CA CYS A 333 -17.46 -15.02 12.06
C CYS A 333 -17.72 -15.94 10.86
N HIS A 334 -16.99 -17.04 10.72
CA HIS A 334 -17.21 -18.01 9.64
C HIS A 334 -18.53 -18.77 9.81
N VAL A 335 -18.99 -19.02 11.05
CA VAL A 335 -20.32 -19.60 11.28
C VAL A 335 -21.41 -18.64 10.78
N ARG A 336 -21.28 -17.34 11.07
CA ARG A 336 -22.23 -16.31 10.59
C ARG A 336 -22.18 -16.17 9.07
N ASP A 337 -20.99 -16.11 8.46
CA ASP A 337 -20.84 -16.01 7.00
C ASP A 337 -21.34 -17.27 6.29
N GLY A 338 -21.14 -18.45 6.88
CA GLY A 338 -21.67 -19.71 6.38
C GLY A 338 -23.20 -19.72 6.35
N ALA A 339 -23.86 -19.17 7.38
CA ALA A 339 -25.31 -19.00 7.38
C ALA A 339 -25.78 -18.06 6.25
N ALA A 340 -25.12 -16.92 6.06
CA ALA A 340 -25.41 -15.99 4.97
C ALA A 340 -25.28 -16.65 3.58
N LEU A 341 -24.26 -17.50 3.39
CA LEU A 341 -24.07 -18.25 2.15
C LEU A 341 -25.15 -19.30 1.92
N ILE A 342 -25.59 -20.01 2.97
CA ILE A 342 -26.68 -20.98 2.87
C ILE A 342 -27.98 -20.25 2.46
N GLU A 343 -28.28 -19.12 3.09
CA GLU A 343 -29.44 -18.28 2.71
C GLU A 343 -29.33 -17.80 1.26
N PHE A 344 -28.14 -17.38 0.83
CA PHE A 344 -27.89 -16.93 -0.52
C PHE A 344 -28.12 -18.04 -1.55
N PHE A 345 -27.59 -19.24 -1.33
CA PHE A 345 -27.76 -20.35 -2.27
C PHE A 345 -29.21 -20.84 -2.33
N ALA A 346 -29.91 -20.90 -1.19
CA ALA A 346 -31.34 -21.22 -1.17
C ALA A 346 -32.16 -20.16 -1.94
N TRP A 347 -31.84 -18.88 -1.76
CA TRP A 347 -32.47 -17.80 -2.52
C TRP A 347 -32.16 -17.91 -4.02
N LEU A 348 -30.90 -18.16 -4.39
CA LEU A 348 -30.47 -18.23 -5.78
C LEU A 348 -31.14 -19.40 -6.52
N GLU A 349 -31.23 -20.57 -5.87
CA GLU A 349 -31.95 -21.73 -6.40
C GLU A 349 -33.43 -21.45 -6.59
N ASP A 350 -34.12 -20.83 -5.61
CA ASP A 350 -35.52 -20.42 -5.75
C ASP A 350 -35.73 -19.45 -6.93
N GLN A 351 -34.88 -18.44 -7.06
CA GLN A 351 -34.97 -17.47 -8.17
C GLN A 351 -34.79 -18.14 -9.53
N LEU A 352 -33.72 -18.93 -9.70
CA LEU A 352 -33.36 -19.50 -11.00
C LEU A 352 -34.21 -20.72 -11.36
N VAL A 353 -34.49 -21.61 -10.41
CA VAL A 353 -35.12 -22.91 -10.67
C VAL A 353 -36.64 -22.83 -10.50
N ALA A 354 -37.14 -22.32 -9.38
CA ALA A 354 -38.57 -22.30 -9.09
C ALA A 354 -39.28 -21.15 -9.81
N LYS A 355 -38.72 -19.94 -9.76
CA LYS A 355 -39.31 -18.73 -10.33
C LYS A 355 -38.89 -18.45 -11.77
N LYS A 356 -37.85 -19.14 -12.27
CA LYS A 356 -37.29 -18.93 -13.61
C LYS A 356 -36.92 -17.46 -13.88
N ALA A 357 -36.47 -16.74 -12.84
CA ALA A 357 -36.01 -15.38 -12.96
C ALA A 357 -34.67 -15.33 -13.72
N THR A 358 -34.47 -14.28 -14.49
CA THR A 358 -33.17 -13.95 -15.08
C THR A 358 -32.46 -12.98 -14.14
N LEU A 359 -31.29 -13.39 -13.66
CA LEU A 359 -30.43 -12.56 -12.83
C LEU A 359 -29.14 -12.26 -13.58
N ASP A 360 -28.63 -11.04 -13.41
CA ASP A 360 -27.26 -10.72 -13.76
C ASP A 360 -26.30 -10.93 -12.58
N GLU A 361 -25.00 -10.86 -12.87
CA GLU A 361 -23.92 -11.09 -11.92
C GLU A 361 -23.92 -10.07 -10.77
N VAL A 362 -24.29 -8.82 -11.07
CA VAL A 362 -24.33 -7.71 -10.11
C VAL A 362 -25.47 -7.91 -9.11
N GLN A 363 -26.63 -8.35 -9.58
CA GLN A 363 -27.78 -8.67 -8.73
C GLN A 363 -27.44 -9.80 -7.74
N ALA A 364 -26.76 -10.84 -8.20
CA ALA A 364 -26.32 -11.94 -7.32
C ALA A 364 -25.29 -11.46 -6.28
N ALA A 365 -24.28 -10.69 -6.68
CA ALA A 365 -23.28 -10.13 -5.77
C ALA A 365 -23.92 -9.21 -4.71
N THR A 366 -24.79 -8.29 -5.15
CA THR A 366 -25.52 -7.36 -4.28
C THR A 366 -26.38 -8.12 -3.28
N LYS A 367 -27.03 -9.21 -3.72
CA LYS A 367 -27.86 -10.02 -2.83
C LYS A 367 -27.06 -10.71 -1.74
N LEU A 368 -25.87 -11.24 -2.07
CA LEU A 368 -24.99 -11.86 -1.08
C LEU A 368 -24.53 -10.85 -0.03
N GLU A 369 -24.18 -9.63 -0.46
CA GLU A 369 -23.83 -8.55 0.46
C GLU A 369 -25.01 -8.16 1.38
N ASP A 370 -26.23 -7.99 0.83
CA ASP A 370 -27.44 -7.74 1.62
C ASP A 370 -27.64 -8.80 2.72
N LEU A 371 -27.43 -10.08 2.39
CA LEU A 371 -27.55 -11.17 3.36
C LEU A 371 -26.45 -11.08 4.43
N ARG A 372 -25.19 -10.88 4.04
CA ARG A 372 -24.08 -10.68 5.00
C ARG A 372 -24.32 -9.51 5.93
N SER A 373 -24.86 -8.40 5.40
CA SER A 373 -25.08 -7.15 6.15
C SER A 373 -26.03 -7.29 7.35
N LYS A 374 -26.87 -8.33 7.35
CA LYS A 374 -27.83 -8.59 8.43
C LYS A 374 -27.20 -9.28 9.64
N HIS A 375 -26.01 -9.84 9.50
CA HIS A 375 -25.36 -10.55 10.60
C HIS A 375 -24.65 -9.59 11.56
N ARG A 376 -24.68 -9.96 12.85
CA ARG A 376 -24.01 -9.21 13.91
C ARG A 376 -22.51 -9.05 13.62
N HIS A 377 -22.00 -7.85 13.89
CA HIS A 377 -20.61 -7.44 13.67
C HIS A 377 -20.18 -7.38 12.20
N PHE A 378 -21.11 -7.36 11.24
CA PHE A 378 -20.78 -7.01 9.86
C PHE A 378 -20.23 -5.59 9.79
N VAL A 379 -19.11 -5.41 9.09
CA VAL A 379 -18.45 -4.12 8.87
C VAL A 379 -18.51 -3.71 7.39
N GLY A 380 -18.28 -4.68 6.51
CA GLY A 380 -18.22 -4.51 5.06
C GLY A 380 -17.66 -5.76 4.40
N LEU A 381 -17.60 -5.75 3.07
CA LEU A 381 -16.94 -6.81 2.31
C LEU A 381 -15.41 -6.77 2.53
N SER A 382 -14.75 -7.92 2.41
CA SER A 382 -13.28 -8.05 2.49
C SER A 382 -12.58 -7.94 1.13
N PHE A 383 -13.35 -7.93 0.04
CA PHE A 383 -12.92 -7.63 -1.33
C PHE A 383 -14.17 -7.45 -2.21
N SER A 384 -14.02 -6.91 -3.42
CA SER A 384 -15.12 -6.83 -4.39
C SER A 384 -15.60 -8.24 -4.77
N THR A 385 -16.88 -8.53 -4.55
CA THR A 385 -17.44 -9.86 -4.80
C THR A 385 -17.28 -10.26 -6.27
N ILE A 386 -16.58 -11.37 -6.51
CA ILE A 386 -16.50 -11.99 -7.85
C ILE A 386 -17.76 -12.83 -8.04
N SER A 387 -18.66 -12.35 -8.90
CA SER A 387 -19.86 -13.05 -9.34
C SER A 387 -19.77 -13.19 -10.84
N SER A 388 -19.70 -14.42 -11.34
CA SER A 388 -19.48 -14.68 -12.76
C SER A 388 -20.30 -15.87 -13.24
N SER A 389 -20.96 -15.72 -14.38
CA SER A 389 -21.65 -16.77 -15.10
C SER A 389 -20.89 -17.09 -16.39
N GLY A 390 -21.02 -18.31 -16.89
CA GLY A 390 -20.22 -18.80 -18.04
C GLY A 390 -20.25 -17.86 -19.26
N PRO A 391 -19.23 -17.95 -20.14
CA PRO A 391 -19.16 -17.09 -21.32
C PRO A 391 -20.39 -17.30 -22.22
N LYS A 392 -20.96 -16.19 -22.70
CA LYS A 392 -22.09 -16.19 -23.64
C LYS A 392 -21.65 -16.42 -25.07
#